data_AF-A0A8I0FDR1-F1
#
_entry.id   AF-A0A8I0FDR1-F1
#
_cell.length_a   1.000
_cell.length_b   1.000
_cell.length_c   1.000
_cell.angle_alpha   90.00
_cell.angle_beta   90.00
_cell.angle_gamma   90.00
#
_symmetry.space_group_name_H-M   'P 1'
#
loop_
_entity.id
_entity.type
_entity.pdbx_description
1 polymer ?
#
loop_
_entity_poly.entity_id
_entity_poly.type
_entity_poly.pdbx_seq_one_letter_code
_entity_poly.pdbx_strand_id
1 'polypeptide(L)'
;LLNSYQQLKIAKAGEIGNVRIIDTAVEPINPIKPKKLIVLTLAIFIGGFIGILIALLRNMLRTGVKDSTQIENDLNLPVYATVPRSPIQETRMNILKKKKSIPILAVKSSDDIAIESLRSIRTAIHFALTTAKNNIIMIAG
;
A
#
# COMPACT_ATOMS: atom_id res chain seq x y z
N LEU A 1 65.31 42.27 -35.74
CA LEU A 1 65.01 41.70 -34.41
C LEU A 1 64.64 42.75 -33.35
N LEU A 2 65.30 43.91 -33.27
CA LEU A 2 64.94 44.95 -32.28
C LEU A 2 63.51 45.50 -32.41
N ASN A 3 63.02 45.68 -33.64
CA ASN A 3 61.72 46.31 -33.89
C ASN A 3 60.53 45.46 -33.37
N SER A 4 60.54 44.15 -33.60
CA SER A 4 59.51 43.25 -33.05
C SER A 4 59.54 43.19 -31.52
N TYR A 5 60.72 43.30 -30.91
CA TYR A 5 60.84 43.32 -29.45
C TYR A 5 60.22 44.60 -28.86
N GLN A 6 60.42 45.74 -29.52
CA GLN A 6 59.79 47.01 -29.14
C GLN A 6 58.27 46.99 -29.36
N GLN A 7 57.79 46.42 -30.47
CA GLN A 7 56.36 46.28 -30.74
C GLN A 7 55.67 45.35 -29.73
N LEU A 8 56.29 44.23 -29.34
CA LEU A 8 55.78 43.35 -28.29
C LEU A 8 55.78 44.05 -26.91
N LYS A 9 56.77 44.89 -26.64
CA LYS A 9 56.84 45.70 -25.40
C LYS A 9 55.73 46.74 -25.35
N ILE A 10 55.36 47.31 -26.50
CA ILE A 10 54.24 48.25 -26.64
C ILE A 10 52.89 47.52 -26.56
N ALA A 11 52.74 46.35 -27.19
CA ALA A 11 51.54 45.52 -27.08
C ALA A 11 51.30 45.05 -25.64
N LYS A 12 52.37 44.66 -24.92
CA LYS A 12 52.33 44.29 -23.50
C LYS A 12 52.02 45.49 -22.59
N ALA A 13 52.44 46.70 -22.98
CA ALA A 13 52.09 47.93 -22.27
C ALA A 13 50.63 48.37 -22.54
N GLY A 14 50.08 48.03 -23.71
CA GLY A 14 48.68 48.24 -24.07
C GLY A 14 47.69 47.29 -23.38
N GLU A 15 48.19 46.17 -22.83
CA GLU A 15 47.43 45.22 -22.03
C GLU A 15 47.29 45.67 -20.56
N ILE A 16 47.95 46.77 -20.16
CA ILE A 16 47.79 47.39 -18.85
C ILE A 16 46.51 48.24 -18.89
N GLY A 17 45.37 47.55 -18.91
CA GLY A 17 44.09 48.18 -18.62
C GLY A 17 44.14 48.77 -17.21
N ASN A 18 43.85 50.06 -17.08
CA ASN A 18 43.66 50.71 -15.79
C ASN A 18 42.38 50.15 -15.13
N VAL A 19 42.49 48.99 -14.50
CA VAL A 19 41.37 48.38 -13.78
C VAL A 19 41.28 49.05 -12.41
N ARG A 20 40.35 50.00 -12.29
CA ARG A 20 39.97 50.54 -10.99
C ARG A 20 38.86 49.66 -10.43
N ILE A 21 39.06 49.09 -9.26
CA ILE A 21 38.00 48.42 -8.52
C ILE A 21 36.99 49.50 -8.13
N ILE A 22 35.78 49.43 -8.71
CA ILE A 22 34.69 50.38 -8.43
C ILE A 22 33.84 49.88 -7.26
N ASP A 23 33.67 48.56 -7.13
CA ASP A 23 32.95 47.91 -6.04
C ASP A 23 33.55 46.53 -5.72
N THR A 24 33.56 46.16 -4.45
CA THR A 24 34.06 44.88 -3.96
C THR A 24 32.96 43.82 -4.01
N ALA A 25 33.30 42.58 -4.36
CA ALA A 25 32.34 41.49 -4.37
C ALA A 25 31.81 41.24 -2.94
N VAL A 26 30.51 41.45 -2.74
CA VAL A 26 29.84 41.19 -1.46
C VAL A 26 29.41 39.73 -1.41
N GLU A 27 29.75 39.05 -0.33
CA GLU A 27 29.28 37.68 -0.10
C GLU A 27 27.75 37.67 0.08
N PRO A 28 27.04 36.73 -0.55
CA PRO A 28 25.60 36.65 -0.42
C PRO A 28 25.20 36.27 1.01
N ILE A 29 24.45 37.16 1.66
CA ILE A 29 23.94 36.97 3.04
C ILE A 29 23.01 35.75 3.14
N ASN A 30 22.29 35.46 2.05
CA ASN A 30 21.36 34.32 1.96
C ASN A 30 21.69 33.44 0.75
N PRO A 31 21.56 32.11 0.90
CA PRO A 31 21.79 31.18 -0.20
C PRO A 31 20.76 31.40 -1.31
N ILE A 32 21.25 31.58 -2.55
CA ILE A 32 20.42 31.84 -3.74
C ILE A 32 19.59 30.58 -4.09
N LYS A 33 20.14 29.38 -3.90
CA LYS A 33 19.50 28.07 -4.08
C LYS A 33 20.14 27.05 -3.11
N PRO A 34 19.43 26.00 -2.66
CA PRO A 34 18.02 25.68 -2.91
C PRO A 34 17.06 26.34 -1.90
N LYS A 35 15.85 26.67 -2.35
CA LYS A 35 14.75 27.16 -1.50
C LYS A 35 14.18 25.99 -0.68
N LYS A 36 14.75 25.75 0.51
CA LYS A 36 14.48 24.57 1.36
C LYS A 36 12.99 24.29 1.58
N LEU A 37 12.17 25.32 1.83
CA LEU A 37 10.72 25.17 2.03
C LEU A 37 9.98 24.65 0.79
N ILE A 38 10.36 25.11 -0.40
CA ILE A 38 9.76 24.66 -1.66
C ILE A 38 10.12 23.21 -1.92
N VAL A 39 11.39 22.84 -1.70
CA VAL A 39 11.85 21.45 -1.87
C VAL A 39 11.16 20.53 -0.86
N LEU A 40 11.02 20.95 0.39
CA LEU A 40 10.38 20.16 1.44
C LEU A 40 8.89 19.93 1.16
N THR A 41 8.16 20.99 0.83
CA THR A 41 6.72 20.88 0.49
C THR A 41 6.52 19.98 -0.71
N LEU A 42 7.30 20.16 -1.78
CA LEU A 42 7.23 19.34 -2.97
C LEU A 42 7.55 17.86 -2.68
N ALA A 43 8.57 17.59 -1.86
CA ALA A 43 8.92 16.24 -1.44
C ALA A 43 7.79 15.54 -0.67
N ILE A 44 7.08 16.27 0.21
CA ILE A 44 5.93 15.73 0.95
C ILE A 44 4.79 15.38 0.00
N PHE A 45 4.46 16.28 -0.94
CA PHE A 45 3.37 16.04 -1.90
C PHE A 45 3.66 14.86 -2.82
N ILE A 46 4.86 14.79 -3.40
CA ILE A 46 5.25 13.68 -4.27
C ILE A 46 5.38 12.38 -3.49
N GLY A 47 5.99 12.40 -2.30
CA GLY A 47 6.11 11.22 -1.44
C GLY A 47 4.74 10.68 -1.02
N GLY A 48 3.81 11.57 -0.63
CA GLY A 48 2.44 11.21 -0.28
C GLY A 48 1.68 10.63 -1.48
N PHE A 49 1.79 11.26 -2.65
CA PHE A 49 1.15 10.78 -3.88
C PHE A 49 1.64 9.39 -4.27
N ILE A 50 2.96 9.18 -4.27
CA ILE A 50 3.57 7.86 -4.55
C ILE A 50 3.14 6.84 -3.49
N GLY A 51 3.11 7.20 -2.21
CA GLY A 51 2.67 6.31 -1.14
C GLY A 51 1.23 5.83 -1.31
N ILE A 52 0.32 6.74 -1.65
CA ILE A 52 -1.08 6.41 -1.95
C ILE A 52 -1.16 5.49 -3.17
N LEU A 53 -0.42 5.81 -4.23
CA LEU A 53 -0.40 5.01 -5.45
C LEU A 53 0.07 3.57 -5.16
N ILE A 54 1.13 3.41 -4.38
CA ILE A 54 1.64 2.08 -3.97
C ILE A 54 0.61 1.36 -3.09
N ALA A 55 -0.05 2.05 -2.17
CA ALA A 55 -1.07 1.45 -1.31
C ALA A 55 -2.27 0.93 -2.12
N LEU A 56 -2.75 1.72 -3.09
CA LEU A 56 -3.82 1.33 -4.01
C LEU A 56 -3.40 0.16 -4.89
N LEU A 57 -2.20 0.21 -5.48
CA LEU A 57 -1.69 -0.86 -6.32
C LEU A 57 -1.56 -2.16 -5.51
N ARG A 58 -1.06 -2.08 -4.26
CA ARG A 58 -0.99 -3.22 -3.35
C ARG A 58 -2.39 -3.77 -3.01
N ASN A 59 -3.39 -2.91 -2.83
CA ASN A 59 -4.77 -3.34 -2.58
C ASN A 59 -5.41 -3.99 -3.82
N MET A 60 -5.07 -3.52 -5.01
CA MET A 60 -5.56 -4.09 -6.27
C MET A 60 -4.92 -5.45 -6.56
N LEU A 61 -3.63 -5.60 -6.29
CA LEU A 61 -2.91 -6.88 -6.40
C LEU A 61 -3.38 -7.92 -5.38
N ARG A 62 -4.02 -7.50 -4.28
CA ARG A 62 -4.73 -8.41 -3.37
C ARG A 62 -6.02 -8.88 -4.03
N THR A 63 -5.86 -9.86 -4.90
CA THR A 63 -6.98 -10.60 -5.48
C THR A 63 -7.52 -11.53 -4.40
N GLY A 64 -8.80 -11.39 -4.10
CA GLY A 64 -9.53 -12.23 -3.17
C GLY A 64 -11.02 -11.97 -3.38
N VAL A 65 -11.82 -13.02 -3.28
CA VAL A 65 -13.28 -12.91 -3.36
C VAL A 65 -13.75 -12.12 -2.15
N LYS A 66 -14.26 -10.92 -2.38
CA LYS A 66 -14.71 -10.00 -1.32
C LYS A 66 -16.22 -10.07 -1.08
N ASP A 67 -16.95 -10.57 -2.07
CA ASP A 67 -18.40 -10.62 -2.03
C ASP A 67 -18.90 -11.96 -2.59
N SER A 68 -19.97 -12.47 -1.99
CA SER A 68 -20.63 -13.70 -2.43
C SER A 68 -21.21 -13.55 -3.84
N THR A 69 -21.64 -12.34 -4.21
CA THR A 69 -22.18 -12.05 -5.55
C THR A 69 -21.15 -12.26 -6.66
N GLN A 70 -19.86 -12.06 -6.38
CA GLN A 70 -18.79 -12.33 -7.35
C GLN A 70 -18.69 -13.83 -7.65
N ILE A 71 -18.90 -14.70 -6.65
CA ILE A 71 -18.92 -16.15 -6.85
C ILE A 71 -20.10 -16.54 -7.74
N GLU A 72 -21.29 -16.00 -7.45
CA GLU A 72 -22.50 -16.33 -8.21
C GLU A 72 -22.37 -15.89 -9.68
N ASN A 73 -21.84 -14.69 -9.93
CA ASN A 73 -21.70 -14.16 -11.29
C ASN A 73 -20.57 -14.83 -12.08
N ASP A 74 -19.40 -15.05 -11.47
CA ASP A 74 -18.22 -15.54 -12.18
C ASP A 74 -18.25 -17.07 -12.36
N LEU A 75 -18.76 -17.80 -11.37
CA LEU A 75 -18.76 -19.26 -11.36
C LEU A 75 -20.14 -19.85 -11.66
N ASN A 76 -21.22 -19.05 -11.71
CA ASN A 76 -22.60 -19.53 -11.83
C ASN A 76 -22.96 -20.61 -10.80
N LEU A 77 -22.36 -20.53 -9.61
CA LEU A 77 -22.60 -21.46 -8.50
C LEU A 77 -23.42 -20.76 -7.42
N PRO A 78 -24.47 -21.41 -6.88
CA PRO A 78 -25.25 -20.83 -5.79
C PRO A 78 -24.43 -20.78 -4.50
N VAL A 79 -24.41 -19.63 -3.83
CA VAL A 79 -23.78 -19.51 -2.51
C VAL A 79 -24.81 -19.88 -1.45
N TYR A 80 -24.66 -21.07 -0.85
CA TYR A 80 -25.60 -21.57 0.15
C TYR A 80 -25.57 -20.82 1.49
N ALA A 81 -24.41 -20.28 1.88
CA ALA A 81 -24.28 -19.43 3.05
C ALA A 81 -22.92 -18.72 3.10
N THR A 82 -22.88 -17.61 3.84
CA THR A 82 -21.66 -16.90 4.20
C THR A 82 -21.41 -17.07 5.69
N VAL A 83 -20.27 -17.66 6.09
CA VAL A 83 -19.92 -17.84 7.50
C VAL A 83 -19.00 -16.69 7.94
N PRO A 84 -19.47 -15.77 8.80
CA PRO A 84 -18.64 -14.68 9.30
C PRO A 84 -17.62 -15.18 10.32
N ARG A 85 -16.52 -14.43 10.47
CA ARG A 85 -15.55 -14.69 11.54
C ARG A 85 -16.16 -14.33 12.89
N SER A 86 -16.16 -15.30 13.81
CA SER A 86 -16.62 -15.09 15.18
C SER A 86 -15.59 -14.25 15.98
N PRO A 87 -16.00 -13.12 16.59
CA PRO A 87 -15.11 -12.33 17.45
C PRO A 87 -14.72 -13.09 18.72
N ILE A 88 -15.61 -13.94 19.23
CA ILE A 88 -15.39 -14.80 20.41
C ILE A 88 -14.33 -15.84 20.10
N GLN A 89 -14.34 -16.39 18.89
CA GLN A 89 -13.35 -17.34 18.44
C GLN A 89 -11.99 -16.67 18.17
N GLU A 90 -11.95 -15.51 17.53
CA GLU A 90 -10.68 -14.80 17.28
C GLU A 90 -9.96 -14.39 18.58
N THR A 91 -10.71 -13.81 19.53
CA THR A 91 -10.17 -13.40 20.83
C THR A 91 -9.57 -14.59 21.57
N ARG A 92 -10.28 -15.73 21.53
CA ARG A 92 -9.84 -16.97 22.20
C ARG A 92 -8.72 -17.67 21.44
N MET A 93 -8.68 -17.62 20.11
CA MET A 93 -7.64 -18.26 19.31
C MET A 93 -6.25 -17.68 19.62
N ASN A 94 -6.14 -16.38 19.88
CA ASN A 94 -4.89 -15.75 20.32
C ASN A 94 -4.44 -16.22 21.72
N ILE A 95 -5.38 -16.51 22.63
CA ILE A 95 -5.11 -17.01 23.98
C ILE A 95 -4.81 -18.52 23.98
N LEU A 96 -5.39 -19.28 23.05
CA LEU A 96 -5.34 -20.74 23.00
C LEU A 96 -4.23 -21.34 22.15
N LYS A 97 -3.41 -20.54 21.44
CA LYS A 97 -2.18 -21.04 20.78
C LYS A 97 -1.23 -21.80 21.73
N LYS A 98 -1.39 -21.65 23.05
CA LYS A 98 -0.64 -22.37 24.09
C LYS A 98 -1.32 -23.63 24.66
N LYS A 99 -2.59 -23.93 24.37
CA LYS A 99 -3.28 -25.12 24.90
C LYS A 99 -3.72 -26.06 23.78
N LYS A 100 -3.40 -27.35 23.93
CA LYS A 100 -3.66 -28.46 22.99
C LYS A 100 -5.15 -28.75 22.70
N SER A 101 -6.08 -28.02 23.32
CA SER A 101 -7.52 -28.24 23.20
C SER A 101 -8.18 -26.99 22.60
N ILE A 102 -8.58 -27.10 21.34
CA ILE A 102 -9.35 -26.08 20.63
C ILE A 102 -10.82 -26.28 21.04
N PRO A 103 -11.45 -25.37 21.80
CA PRO A 103 -12.84 -25.53 22.22
C PRO A 103 -13.74 -25.42 20.99
N ILE A 104 -14.64 -26.39 20.84
CA ILE A 104 -15.66 -26.39 19.79
C ILE A 104 -16.60 -25.21 20.04
N LEU A 105 -16.66 -24.26 19.09
CA LEU A 105 -17.48 -23.05 19.23
C LEU A 105 -18.96 -23.39 19.44
N ALA A 106 -19.46 -24.39 18.71
CA ALA A 106 -20.85 -24.84 18.78
C ALA A 106 -21.28 -25.35 20.17
N VAL A 107 -20.34 -25.85 20.99
CA VAL A 107 -20.63 -26.35 22.35
C VAL A 107 -20.53 -25.23 23.37
N LYS A 108 -19.60 -24.30 23.16
CA LYS A 108 -19.28 -23.26 24.14
C LYS A 108 -20.12 -21.99 23.97
N SER A 109 -20.53 -21.68 22.75
CA SER A 109 -21.19 -20.43 22.40
C SER A 109 -22.13 -20.68 21.22
N SER A 110 -23.27 -21.30 21.51
CA SER A 110 -24.30 -21.70 20.54
C SER A 110 -24.99 -20.52 19.85
N ASP A 111 -25.00 -19.34 20.50
CA ASP A 111 -25.67 -18.13 20.03
C ASP A 111 -24.78 -17.24 19.15
N ASP A 112 -23.58 -17.71 18.78
CA ASP A 112 -22.67 -16.97 17.92
C ASP A 112 -23.21 -16.91 16.47
N ILE A 113 -22.98 -15.78 15.79
CA ILE A 113 -23.38 -15.54 14.40
C ILE A 113 -22.78 -16.60 13.46
N ALA A 114 -21.57 -17.07 13.75
CA ALA A 114 -20.95 -18.16 12.98
C ALA A 114 -21.73 -19.49 13.13
N ILE A 115 -22.25 -19.78 14.32
CA ILE A 115 -23.05 -20.99 14.58
C ILE A 115 -24.43 -20.86 13.94
N GLU A 116 -25.05 -19.68 14.00
CA GLU A 116 -26.33 -19.43 13.34
C GLU A 116 -26.22 -19.56 11.80
N SER A 117 -25.09 -19.14 11.24
CA SER A 117 -24.77 -19.37 9.83
C SER A 117 -24.68 -20.86 9.51
N LEU A 118 -24.08 -21.67 10.39
CA LEU A 118 -24.07 -23.14 10.25
C LEU A 118 -25.47 -23.77 10.40
N ARG A 119 -26.36 -23.20 11.23
CA ARG A 119 -27.77 -23.64 11.29
C ARG A 119 -28.48 -23.34 9.98
N SER A 120 -28.25 -22.16 9.41
CA SER A 120 -28.79 -21.77 8.09
C SER A 120 -28.30 -22.70 6.99
N ILE A 121 -27.00 -23.04 6.98
CA ILE A 121 -26.41 -24.05 6.08
C ILE A 121 -27.14 -25.40 6.21
N ARG A 122 -27.36 -25.87 7.43
CA ARG A 122 -28.05 -27.14 7.68
C ARG A 122 -29.44 -27.16 7.06
N THR A 123 -30.21 -26.08 7.22
CA THR A 123 -31.55 -25.96 6.65
C THR A 123 -31.48 -25.94 5.12
N ALA A 124 -30.56 -25.16 4.53
CA ALA A 124 -30.37 -25.11 3.08
C ALA A 124 -29.97 -26.47 2.49
N ILE A 125 -29.03 -27.16 3.15
CA ILE A 125 -28.58 -28.51 2.77
C ILE A 125 -29.72 -29.53 2.92
N HIS A 126 -30.54 -29.43 3.96
CA HIS A 126 -31.68 -30.33 4.13
C HIS A 126 -32.62 -30.28 2.92
N PHE A 127 -32.94 -29.08 2.44
CA PHE A 127 -33.73 -28.93 1.21
C PHE A 127 -33.00 -29.45 -0.04
N ALA A 128 -31.70 -29.19 -0.18
CA ALA A 128 -30.91 -29.68 -1.31
C ALA A 128 -30.83 -31.22 -1.33
N LEU A 129 -30.62 -31.86 -0.18
CA LEU A 129 -30.56 -33.32 -0.04
C LEU A 129 -31.91 -33.99 -0.31
N THR A 130 -33.03 -33.30 -0.12
CA THR A 130 -34.37 -33.84 -0.41
C THR A 130 -34.52 -34.16 -1.90
N THR A 131 -33.80 -33.45 -2.77
CA THR A 131 -33.79 -33.67 -4.23
C THR A 131 -32.65 -34.60 -4.66
N ALA A 132 -31.67 -34.85 -3.79
CA ALA A 132 -30.47 -35.61 -4.12
C ALA A 132 -30.72 -37.12 -4.05
N LYS A 133 -29.98 -37.88 -4.85
CA LYS A 133 -30.07 -39.35 -4.90
C LYS A 133 -29.55 -40.03 -3.62
N ASN A 134 -28.54 -39.43 -2.98
CA ASN A 134 -27.82 -39.98 -1.81
C ASN A 134 -27.66 -38.91 -0.72
N ASN A 135 -27.41 -39.35 0.52
CA ASN A 135 -27.19 -38.52 1.70
C ASN A 135 -25.70 -38.22 2.00
N ILE A 136 -24.85 -38.20 0.96
CA ILE A 136 -23.39 -38.02 1.11
C ILE A 136 -23.01 -36.63 0.61
N ILE A 137 -22.31 -35.86 1.45
CA ILE A 137 -21.82 -34.52 1.12
C ILE A 137 -20.29 -34.51 1.27
N MET A 138 -19.61 -34.07 0.23
CA MET A 138 -18.17 -33.79 0.26
C MET A 138 -17.95 -32.32 0.56
N ILE A 139 -17.11 -32.02 1.55
CA ILE A 139 -16.67 -30.65 1.87
C ILE A 139 -15.19 -30.54 1.47
N ALA A 140 -14.89 -29.61 0.57
CA ALA A 140 -13.54 -29.31 0.10
C ALA A 140 -13.30 -27.81 0.19
N GLY A 141 -12.03 -27.41 0.36
CA GLY A 141 -11.58 -26.03 0.45
C GLY A 141 -10.11 -25.89 0.11
#